data_AF-A0A7Z9CPQ4-F1
#
_entry.id   AF-A0A7Z9CPQ4-F1
#
_cell.length_a   1.000
_cell.length_b   1.000
_cell.length_c   1.000
_cell.angle_alpha   90.00
_cell.angle_beta   90.00
_cell.angle_gamma   90.00
#
_symmetry.space_group_name_H-M   'P 1'
#
loop_
_entity.id
_entity.type
_entity.pdbx_description
1 polymer ?
#
loop_
_entity_poly.entity_id
_entity_poly.type
_entity_poly.pdbx_seq_one_letter_code
_entity_poly.pdbx_strand_id
1 'polypeptide(L)'
;MTGDFLGIAITPDVMDVQHEMGSDGLWQSPHSHRKADRFTASEEAMITSRDSFYLATVSQTGWPYIQHRGGPPGFLHLLDETTLAMADLAATGSTSAPATCVEAPGRACF
;
A
#
# COMPACT_ATOMS: atom_id res chain seq x y z
N MET A 1 -11.81 2.06 2.72
CA MET A 1 -11.16 0.78 3.11
C MET A 1 -11.56 -0.26 2.10
N THR A 2 -10.59 -0.72 1.34
CA THR A 2 -10.75 -1.45 0.10
C THR A 2 -10.84 -2.95 0.39
N GLY A 3 -11.96 -3.59 0.04
CA GLY A 3 -12.30 -4.94 0.52
C GLY A 3 -11.56 -6.10 -0.16
N ASP A 4 -10.86 -5.84 -1.26
CA ASP A 4 -10.33 -6.90 -2.13
C ASP A 4 -9.23 -7.76 -1.46
N PHE A 5 -8.42 -7.19 -0.57
CA PHE A 5 -7.40 -7.96 0.16
C PHE A 5 -8.00 -8.94 1.19
N LEU A 6 -9.21 -8.66 1.68
CA LEU A 6 -9.88 -9.51 2.67
C LEU A 6 -10.26 -10.87 2.07
N GLY A 7 -10.42 -10.98 0.75
CA GLY A 7 -10.58 -12.26 0.08
C GLY A 7 -9.36 -13.18 0.22
N ILE A 8 -8.18 -12.63 0.51
CA ILE A 8 -6.95 -13.39 0.78
C ILE A 8 -6.83 -13.69 2.28
N ALA A 9 -7.15 -12.72 3.13
CA ALA A 9 -6.90 -12.80 4.57
C ALA A 9 -8.02 -13.46 5.38
N ILE A 10 -9.26 -13.47 4.87
CA ILE A 10 -10.43 -13.99 5.56
C ILE A 10 -10.97 -15.22 4.81
N THR A 11 -10.33 -16.36 5.08
CA THR A 11 -10.78 -17.67 4.59
C THR A 11 -11.91 -18.22 5.47
N PRO A 12 -12.67 -19.24 5.01
CA PRO A 12 -13.68 -19.90 5.84
C PRO A 12 -13.11 -20.38 7.18
N ASP A 13 -11.94 -21.03 7.17
CA ASP A 13 -11.27 -21.50 8.38
C ASP A 13 -10.93 -20.36 9.35
N VAL A 14 -10.53 -19.19 8.83
CA VAL A 14 -10.26 -18.00 9.66
C VAL A 14 -11.56 -17.46 10.26
N MET A 15 -12.66 -17.45 9.51
CA MET A 15 -13.97 -17.04 10.02
C MET A 15 -14.46 -17.97 11.13
N ASP A 16 -14.33 -19.28 10.96
CA ASP A 16 -14.74 -20.28 11.96
C ASP A 16 -13.98 -20.06 13.28
N VAL A 17 -12.66 -19.88 13.22
CA VAL A 17 -11.83 -19.58 14.40
C VAL A 17 -12.20 -18.22 15.00
N GLN A 18 -12.44 -17.19 14.17
CA GLN A 18 -12.84 -15.88 14.67
C GLN A 18 -14.18 -15.92 15.40
N HIS A 19 -15.11 -16.76 14.95
CA HIS A 19 -16.41 -16.99 15.56
C HIS A 19 -16.29 -17.73 16.89
N GLU A 20 -15.49 -18.82 16.94
CA GLU A 20 -15.20 -19.54 18.19
C GLU A 20 -14.58 -18.61 19.25
N MET A 21 -13.72 -17.69 18.81
CA MET A 21 -13.05 -16.72 19.68
C MET A 21 -13.91 -15.47 19.98
N GLY A 22 -15.12 -15.37 19.43
CA GLY A 22 -16.02 -14.22 19.62
C GLY A 22 -15.47 -12.89 19.11
N SER A 23 -14.55 -12.95 18.14
CA SER A 23 -13.84 -11.80 17.54
C SER A 23 -14.40 -11.39 16.17
N ASP A 24 -15.45 -12.05 15.73
CA ASP A 24 -16.09 -11.91 14.43
C ASP A 24 -16.97 -10.65 14.30
N GLY A 25 -17.29 -9.98 15.42
CA GLY A 25 -18.21 -8.83 15.42
C GLY A 25 -17.83 -7.67 14.47
N LEU A 26 -16.52 -7.43 14.25
CA LEU A 26 -16.05 -6.44 13.28
C LEU A 26 -16.18 -6.93 11.82
N TRP A 27 -16.15 -8.25 11.63
CA TRP A 27 -16.15 -8.94 10.34
C TRP A 27 -17.53 -9.32 9.83
N GLN A 28 -18.55 -9.30 10.68
CA GLN A 28 -19.95 -9.59 10.30
C GLN A 28 -20.63 -8.48 9.49
N SER A 29 -20.09 -7.25 9.50
CA SER A 29 -20.60 -6.18 8.65
C SER A 29 -20.18 -6.43 7.21
N PRO A 30 -21.08 -6.32 6.21
CA PRO A 30 -20.72 -6.45 4.81
C PRO A 30 -19.65 -5.41 4.48
N HIS A 31 -18.42 -5.88 4.33
CA HIS A 31 -17.33 -5.05 3.86
C HIS A 31 -17.71 -4.54 2.49
N SER A 32 -17.59 -3.23 2.28
CA SER A 32 -18.02 -2.64 1.02
C SER A 32 -17.29 -3.34 -0.12
N HIS A 33 -18.04 -3.98 -1.02
CA HIS A 33 -17.54 -4.54 -2.29
C HIS A 33 -17.08 -3.44 -3.26
N ARG A 34 -16.75 -2.25 -2.75
CA ARG A 34 -16.21 -1.18 -3.56
C ARG A 34 -14.86 -1.65 -4.09
N LYS A 35 -14.80 -1.84 -5.40
CA LYS A 35 -13.55 -2.02 -6.12
C LYS A 35 -12.59 -0.92 -5.70
N ALA A 36 -11.43 -1.35 -5.28
CA ALA A 36 -10.34 -0.54 -4.78
C ALA A 36 -9.54 0.15 -5.88
N ASP A 37 -10.19 0.56 -6.96
CA ASP A 37 -9.50 0.96 -8.18
C ASP A 37 -9.12 2.44 -8.20
N ARG A 38 -9.63 3.25 -7.26
CA ARG A 38 -9.33 4.68 -7.12
C ARG A 38 -9.28 5.14 -5.67
N PHE A 39 -8.36 6.07 -5.39
CA PHE A 39 -8.28 6.81 -4.14
C PHE A 39 -9.46 7.78 -3.99
N THR A 40 -10.00 7.82 -2.78
CA THR A 40 -11.01 8.80 -2.37
C THR A 40 -10.36 9.99 -1.68
N ALA A 41 -11.10 11.11 -1.54
CA ALA A 41 -10.63 12.28 -0.79
C ALA A 41 -10.21 11.94 0.66
N SER A 42 -10.85 10.93 1.28
CA SER A 42 -10.46 10.48 2.62
C SER A 42 -9.11 9.75 2.62
N GLU A 43 -8.82 8.97 1.57
CA GLU A 43 -7.55 8.25 1.42
C GLU A 43 -6.44 9.22 1.04
N GLU A 44 -6.70 10.19 0.17
CA GLU A 44 -5.77 11.28 -0.15
C GLU A 44 -5.38 12.06 1.11
N ALA A 45 -6.35 12.50 1.91
CA ALA A 45 -6.08 13.21 3.17
C ALA A 45 -5.28 12.34 4.16
N MET A 46 -5.56 11.04 4.22
CA MET A 46 -4.78 10.10 5.03
C MET A 46 -3.33 10.04 4.54
N ILE A 47 -3.12 9.85 3.23
CA ILE A 47 -1.81 9.66 2.60
C ILE A 47 -0.94 10.90 2.74
N THR A 48 -1.45 12.08 2.37
CA THR A 48 -0.68 13.34 2.40
C THR A 48 -0.26 13.75 3.81
N SER A 49 -1.00 13.31 4.84
CA SER A 49 -0.65 13.57 6.24
C SER A 49 0.33 12.56 6.86
N ARG A 50 0.73 11.50 6.14
CA ARG A 50 1.68 10.51 6.67
C ARG A 50 3.13 11.00 6.56
N ASP A 51 3.89 10.71 7.59
CA ASP A 51 5.36 10.85 7.67
C ASP A 51 6.09 9.52 7.45
N SER A 52 5.35 8.42 7.28
CA SER A 52 5.89 7.09 7.13
C SER A 52 4.89 6.14 6.47
N PHE A 53 5.41 5.12 5.78
CA PHE A 53 4.61 4.01 5.27
C PHE A 53 5.44 2.72 5.13
N TYR A 54 4.73 1.61 4.93
CA TYR A 54 5.31 0.30 4.66
C TYR A 54 5.03 -0.13 3.22
N LEU A 55 6.06 -0.57 2.50
CA LEU A 55 5.95 -1.16 1.17
C LEU A 55 6.21 -2.67 1.28
N ALA A 56 5.21 -3.47 0.94
CA ALA A 56 5.33 -4.92 0.84
C ALA A 56 5.49 -5.33 -0.64
N THR A 57 6.56 -6.04 -0.95
CA THR A 57 6.81 -6.64 -2.26
C THR A 57 7.03 -8.14 -2.13
N VAL A 58 6.91 -8.85 -3.24
CA VAL A 58 7.30 -10.26 -3.34
C VAL A 58 8.44 -10.37 -4.33
N SER A 59 9.49 -11.12 -3.96
CA SER A 59 10.58 -11.42 -4.88
C SER A 59 10.08 -12.26 -6.06
N GLN A 60 10.91 -12.39 -7.11
CA GLN A 60 10.62 -13.32 -8.21
C GLN A 60 10.44 -14.77 -7.73
N THR A 61 11.05 -15.14 -6.61
CA THR A 61 10.96 -16.47 -5.99
C THR A 61 9.81 -16.59 -4.98
N GLY A 62 8.97 -15.56 -4.84
CA GLY A 62 7.81 -15.56 -3.94
C GLY A 62 8.14 -15.27 -2.48
N TRP A 63 9.38 -14.86 -2.16
CA TRP A 63 9.72 -14.47 -0.80
C TRP A 63 9.17 -13.06 -0.50
N PRO A 64 8.38 -12.88 0.57
CA PRO A 64 7.84 -11.58 0.93
C PRO A 64 8.94 -10.68 1.49
N TYR A 65 8.87 -9.40 1.17
CA TYR A 65 9.78 -8.38 1.65
C TYR A 65 9.00 -7.13 2.06
N ILE A 66 9.32 -6.57 3.23
CA ILE A 66 8.67 -5.36 3.75
C ILE A 66 9.75 -4.31 4.00
N GLN A 67 9.56 -3.12 3.42
CA GLN A 67 10.39 -1.95 3.68
C GLN A 67 9.58 -0.87 4.39
N HIS A 68 10.16 -0.31 5.44
CA HIS A 68 9.67 0.92 6.04
C HIS A 68 10.32 2.12 5.34
N ARG A 69 9.52 3.12 4.98
CA ARG A 69 9.98 4.38 4.39
C ARG A 69 9.42 5.53 5.21
N GLY A 70 10.29 6.45 5.61
CA GLY A 70 9.93 7.62 6.40
C GLY A 70 10.44 8.90 5.75
N GLY A 71 9.69 9.99 5.94
CA GLY A 71 10.01 11.30 5.40
C GLY A 71 9.14 12.39 6.04
N PRO A 72 9.41 13.67 5.79
CA PRO A 72 8.53 14.74 6.23
C PRO A 72 7.13 14.59 5.59
N PRO A 73 6.05 15.05 6.25
CA PRO A 73 4.72 15.04 5.65
C PRO A 73 4.72 15.61 4.23
N GLY A 74 4.04 14.91 3.33
CA GLY A 74 4.09 15.19 1.90
C GLY A 74 5.34 14.66 1.19
N PHE A 75 6.07 13.67 1.72
CA PHE A 75 7.07 12.93 0.92
C PHE A 75 6.45 11.85 0.00
N LEU A 76 5.23 11.43 0.32
CA LEU A 76 4.38 10.55 -0.47
C LEU A 76 3.24 11.39 -1.06
N HIS A 77 3.06 11.30 -2.38
CA HIS A 77 2.09 12.09 -3.13
C HIS A 77 1.20 11.21 -3.99
N LEU A 78 -0.04 11.65 -4.22
CA LEU A 78 -0.86 11.15 -5.32
C LEU A 78 -0.51 11.96 -6.58
N LEU A 79 -0.21 11.26 -7.68
CA LEU A 79 -0.09 11.88 -9.00
C LEU A 79 -1.46 11.97 -9.69
N ASP A 80 -2.31 10.96 -9.45
CA ASP A 80 -3.69 10.88 -9.92
C ASP A 80 -4.51 9.97 -8.97
N GLU A 81 -5.77 9.72 -9.32
CA GLU A 81 -6.70 8.89 -8.53
C GLU A 81 -6.24 7.43 -8.36
N THR A 82 -5.18 6.99 -9.03
CA THR A 82 -4.71 5.59 -9.05
C THR A 82 -3.20 5.45 -8.86
N THR A 83 -2.46 6.55 -8.84
CA THR A 83 -0.99 6.54 -8.86
C THR A 83 -0.41 7.27 -7.66
N LEU A 84 0.49 6.59 -6.95
CA LEU A 84 1.32 7.17 -5.88
C LEU A 84 2.75 7.37 -6.35
N ALA A 85 3.38 8.44 -5.88
CA ALA A 85 4.79 8.73 -6.09
C ALA A 85 5.48 9.09 -4.78
N MET A 86 6.72 8.63 -4.65
CA MET A 86 7.61 8.96 -3.54
C MET A 86 8.99 9.30 -4.12
N ALA A 87 9.67 10.27 -3.52
CA ALA A 87 11.07 10.51 -3.83
C ALA A 87 11.93 9.40 -3.23
N ASP A 88 12.49 8.52 -4.07
CA ASP A 88 13.50 7.55 -3.64
C ASP A 88 14.89 8.23 -3.66
N LEU A 89 15.26 8.80 -2.51
CA LEU A 89 16.62 9.28 -2.31
C LEU A 89 17.51 8.07 -2.02
N ALA A 90 18.22 7.59 -3.04
CA ALA A 90 19.24 6.57 -2.89
C ALA A 90 20.22 6.97 -1.78
N ALA A 91 20.24 6.20 -0.69
CA ALA A 91 21.23 6.35 0.37
C ALA A 91 22.57 5.79 -0.11
N THR A 92 23.25 6.50 -1.01
CA THR A 92 24.60 6.15 -1.42
C THR A 92 25.47 7.39 -1.47
N GLY A 93 26.40 7.49 -0.51
CA GLY A 93 27.58 8.36 -0.58
C GLY A 93 28.57 7.92 -1.66
N SER A 94 28.09 7.59 -2.85
CA SER A 94 28.89 7.33 -4.03
C SER A 94 28.34 8.21 -5.14
N THR A 95 28.97 9.36 -5.32
CA THR A 95 28.77 10.29 -6.43
C THR A 95 28.94 9.56 -7.77
N SER A 96 27.84 9.14 -8.40
CA SER A 96 27.65 9.06 -9.87
C SER A 96 26.40 8.27 -10.25
N ALA A 97 25.27 8.95 -10.46
CA ALA A 97 24.33 8.73 -11.57
C ALA A 97 23.10 9.66 -11.42
N PRO A 98 22.56 10.21 -12.53
CA PRO A 98 21.58 11.29 -12.50
C PRO A 98 20.18 10.80 -12.12
N ALA A 99 19.39 11.71 -11.58
CA ALA A 99 17.96 11.60 -11.36
C ALA A 99 17.28 10.88 -12.53
N THR A 100 16.76 9.68 -12.31
CA THR A 100 15.99 8.95 -13.32
C THR A 100 14.52 9.05 -12.95
N CYS A 101 13.94 10.24 -13.16
CA CYS A 101 12.54 10.35 -13.56
C CYS A 101 12.58 10.47 -15.09
N VAL A 102 12.41 9.34 -15.79
CA VAL A 102 12.07 9.33 -17.20
C VAL A 102 10.72 8.61 -17.29
N GLU A 103 9.69 9.36 -17.69
CA GLU A 103 8.39 8.84 -18.07
C GLU A 103 8.54 7.60 -18.97
N ALA A 104 8.06 6.47 -18.48
CA ALA A 104 7.68 5.35 -19.31
C ALA A 104 6.21 5.05 -18.99
N PRO A 105 5.30 5.04 -19.97
CA PRO A 105 3.92 4.70 -19.72
C PRO A 105 3.87 3.23 -19.29
N GLY A 106 3.35 2.97 -18.08
CA GLY A 106 3.00 1.61 -17.64
C GLY A 106 4.01 0.89 -16.73
N ARG A 107 4.96 1.58 -16.09
CA ARG A 107 5.77 0.99 -15.02
C ARG A 107 5.89 1.94 -13.83
N ALA A 108 5.11 1.68 -12.78
CA ALA A 108 5.39 2.20 -11.46
C ALA A 108 6.73 1.62 -10.98
N CYS A 109 7.60 2.48 -10.45
CA CYS A 109 8.88 2.08 -9.89
C CYS A 109 8.66 1.17 -8.67
N PHE A 110 9.29 -0.01 -8.68
CA PHE A 110 9.43 -0.89 -7.50
C PHE A 110 10.84 -0.76 -6.93
#